data_AF-A0A7L0C8P4-F1
#
_entry.id   AF-A0A7L0C8P4-F1
#
_cell.length_a   1.000
_cell.length_b   1.000
_cell.length_c   1.000
_cell.angle_alpha   90.00
_cell.angle_beta   90.00
_cell.angle_gamma   90.00
#
_symmetry.space_group_name_H-M   'P 1'
#
loop_
_entity.id
_entity.type
_entity.pdbx_description
1 polymer ?
#
loop_
_entity_poly.entity_id
_entity_poly.type
_entity_poly.pdbx_seq_one_letter_code
_entity_poly.pdbx_strand_id
1 'polypeptide(L)' 'RSVIKHLLAAFAAMGVPTEIKTDNGLGYRTQSLKTFLQLWGITHKFGVRHKSTGQAIVECAHRT' A
#
# COMPACT_ATOMS: atom_id res chain seq x y z
N ARG A 1 11.69 -9.34 -2.88
CA ARG A 1 11.08 -8.46 -3.92
C ARG A 1 10.57 -7.20 -3.22
N SER A 2 11.18 -6.03 -3.42
CA SER A 2 10.89 -4.83 -2.61
C SER A 2 9.53 -4.21 -2.96
N VAL A 3 8.72 -3.87 -1.94
CA VAL A 3 7.37 -3.28 -2.09
C VAL A 3 7.38 -2.02 -2.97
N ILE A 4 8.43 -1.20 -2.87
CA ILE A 4 8.61 0.02 -3.68
C ILE A 4 8.68 -0.30 -5.19
N LYS A 5 9.39 -1.37 -5.58
CA LYS A 5 9.47 -1.77 -7.00
C LYS A 5 8.10 -2.21 -7.54
N HIS A 6 7.30 -2.84 -6.69
CA HIS A 6 5.94 -3.23 -7.06
C HIS A 6 5.01 -2.02 -7.18
N LEU A 7 5.11 -1.06 -6.26
CA LEU A 7 4.35 0.21 -6.33
C LEU A 7 4.72 1.02 -7.57
N LEU A 8 6.00 1.14 -7.91
CA LEU A 8 6.44 1.83 -9.13
C LEU A 8 5.86 1.21 -10.39
N ALA A 9 5.86 -0.13 -10.48
CA ALA A 9 5.24 -0.82 -11.61
C ALA A 9 3.73 -0.56 -11.69
N ALA A 10 3.03 -0.56 -10.55
CA ALA A 10 1.60 -0.25 -10.49
C ALA A 10 1.31 1.21 -10.89
N PHE A 11 2.14 2.17 -10.45
CA PHE A 11 2.00 3.58 -10.81
C PHE A 11 2.25 3.83 -12.30
N ALA A 12 3.21 3.12 -12.89
CA ALA A 12 3.44 3.18 -14.33
C ALA A 12 2.25 2.64 -15.14
N ALA A 13 1.55 1.61 -14.62
CA ALA A 13 0.43 0.99 -15.30
C ALA A 13 -0.90 1.73 -15.12
N MET A 14 -1.17 2.25 -13.92
CA MET A 14 -2.49 2.82 -13.55
C MET A 14 -2.44 4.32 -13.20
N GLY A 15 -1.27 4.94 -13.25
CA GLY A 15 -1.04 6.32 -12.79
C GLY A 15 -0.73 6.41 -11.30
N VAL A 16 -0.33 7.59 -10.86
CA VAL A 16 0.03 7.87 -9.46
C VAL A 16 -1.25 8.10 -8.64
N PRO A 17 -1.55 7.27 -7.64
CA PRO A 17 -2.71 7.47 -6.79
C PRO A 17 -2.46 8.61 -5.80
N THR A 18 -3.52 9.32 -5.41
CA THR A 18 -3.49 10.40 -4.41
C THR A 18 -3.50 9.87 -2.98
N GLU A 19 -4.07 8.69 -2.76
CA GLU A 19 -4.16 8.03 -1.46
C GLU A 19 -3.89 6.53 -1.57
N ILE A 20 -3.14 5.99 -0.61
CA ILE A 20 -2.89 4.56 -0.48
C ILE A 20 -3.28 4.11 0.92
N LYS A 21 -4.11 3.06 0.99
CA LYS A 21 -4.43 2.38 2.24
C LYS A 21 -3.76 1.03 2.27
N THR A 22 -2.84 0.82 3.22
CA THR A 22 -2.22 -0.51 3.40
C THR A 22 -2.54 -1.09 4.75
N ASP A 23 -2.42 -2.42 4.83
CA ASP A 23 -2.42 -3.10 6.11
C ASP A 23 -1.29 -2.59 7.00
N ASN A 24 -1.53 -2.68 8.29
CA ASN A 24 -0.67 -2.19 9.35
C ASN A 24 0.43 -3.23 9.73
N GLY A 25 0.59 -4.29 8.93
CA GLY A 25 1.58 -5.35 9.08
C GLY A 25 3.02 -4.87 8.95
N LEU A 26 3.94 -5.62 9.57
CA LEU A 26 5.36 -5.29 9.69
C LEU A 26 6.05 -5.06 8.33
N GLY A 27 5.56 -5.66 7.25
CA GLY A 27 6.10 -5.48 5.89
C GLY A 27 5.87 -4.10 5.27
N TYR A 28 4.80 -3.39 5.68
CA TYR A 28 4.46 -2.05 5.18
C TYR A 28 4.94 -0.93 6.12
N ARG A 29 5.45 -1.29 7.29
CA ARG A 29 5.97 -0.34 8.28
C ARG A 29 7.47 -0.05 8.10
N THR A 30 7.94 -0.05 6.85
CA THR A 30 9.34 0.29 6.53
C THR A 30 9.48 1.80 6.37
N GLN A 31 10.49 2.39 7.01
CA GLN A 31 10.79 3.82 6.91
C GLN A 31 10.95 4.27 5.44
N SER A 32 11.57 3.41 4.62
CA SER A 32 11.77 3.67 3.19
C SER A 32 10.47 3.81 2.41
N LEU A 33 9.43 3.04 2.74
CA LEU A 33 8.12 3.13 2.10
C LEU A 33 7.39 4.42 2.53
N LYS A 34 7.50 4.79 3.80
CA LYS A 34 6.98 6.07 4.30
C LYS A 34 7.63 7.26 3.58
N THR A 35 8.96 7.29 3.48
CA THR A 35 9.69 8.34 2.77
C THR A 35 9.33 8.38 1.29
N PHE A 36 9.21 7.21 0.65
CA PHE A 36 8.79 7.12 -0.75
C PHE A 36 7.40 7.73 -0.96
N LEU A 37 6.39 7.36 -0.15
CA LEU A 37 5.03 7.90 -0.30
C LEU A 37 4.97 9.41 -0.04
N GLN A 38 5.75 9.92 0.92
CA GLN A 38 5.87 11.36 1.17
C GLN A 38 6.50 12.11 0.00
N LEU A 39 7.55 11.58 -0.62
CA LEU A 39 8.19 12.20 -1.80
C LEU A 39 7.23 12.31 -2.99
N TRP A 40 6.32 11.36 -3.14
CA TRP A 40 5.32 11.35 -4.21
C TRP A 40 4.04 12.13 -3.85
N GLY A 41 3.97 12.74 -2.65
CA GLY A 41 2.78 13.47 -2.20
C GLY A 41 1.57 12.56 -1.92
N ILE A 42 1.80 11.26 -1.75
CA ILE A 42 0.73 10.27 -1.57
C ILE A 42 0.36 10.20 -0.10
N THR A 43 -0.92 10.40 0.19
CA THR A 43 -1.44 10.26 1.55
C THR A 43 -1.52 8.77 1.91
N HIS A 44 -0.74 8.35 2.89
CA HIS A 44 -0.76 6.96 3.37
C HIS A 44 -1.68 6.82 4.57
N LYS A 45 -2.78 6.08 4.41
CA LYS A 45 -3.69 5.73 5.51
C LYS A 45 -3.40 4.32 5.97
N PHE A 46 -3.01 4.17 7.23
CA PHE A 46 -2.93 2.85 7.84
C PHE A 46 -4.34 2.29 8.08
N GLY A 47 -4.59 1.07 7.61
CA GLY A 47 -5.80 0.34 7.99
C GLY A 47 -5.87 0.17 9.51
N VAL A 48 -7.07 0.28 10.09
CA VAL A 48 -7.27 0.08 11.53
C VAL A 48 -6.72 -1.29 11.92
N ARG A 49 -5.85 -1.31 12.94
CA ARG A 49 -5.30 -2.54 13.47
C ARG A 49 -6.46 -3.34 14.05
N HIS A 50 -6.74 -4.52 13.49
CA HIS A 50 -7.70 -5.50 14.03
C HIS A 50 -9.21 -5.27 13.77
N LYS A 51 -9.59 -4.72 12.62
CA LYS A 51 -10.95 -4.92 12.07
C LYS A 51 -10.85 -5.29 10.59
N SER A 52 -10.90 -6.58 10.33
CA SER A 52 -10.90 -7.26 9.02
C SER A 52 -12.16 -6.97 8.18
N THR A 53 -12.75 -5.78 8.32
CA THR A 53 -14.00 -5.41 7.63
C THR A 53 -13.74 -4.47 6.46
N GLY A 54 -12.49 -4.00 6.28
CA GLY A 54 -12.11 -3.03 5.24
C GLY A 54 -11.09 -3.51 4.20
N GLN A 55 -10.77 -4.81 4.15
CA GLN A 55 -9.77 -5.39 3.23
C GLN A 55 -10.38 -6.31 2.15
N ALA A 56 -11.71 -6.39 2.04
CA ALA A 56 -12.39 -7.33 1.15
C ALA A 56 -11.97 -7.22 -0.34
N ILE A 57 -11.51 -6.04 -0.79
CA ILE A 57 -11.07 -5.85 -2.19
C ILE A 57 -9.67 -6.43 -2.44
N VAL A 58 -8.76 -6.34 -1.47
CA VAL A 58 -7.37 -6.80 -1.62
C VAL A 58 -7.24 -8.30 -1.32
N GLU A 59 -8.07 -8.84 -0.41
CA GLU A 59 -8.13 -10.28 -0.12
C GLU A 59 -8.83 -11.10 -1.21
N CYS A 60 -9.44 -10.47 -2.23
CA CYS A 60 -10.02 -11.17 -3.37
C CYS A 60 -8.96 -11.61 -4.42
N ALA A 61 -7.71 -11.13 -4.33
CA ALA A 61 -6.67 -11.44 -5.32
C ALA A 61 -5.74 -12.62 -4.94
N HIS A 62 -5.89 -13.19 -3.73
CA HIS A 62 -5.02 -14.28 -3.23
C HIS A 62 -5.71 -15.63 -3.09
N ARG A 63 -6.93 -15.80 -3.60
CA ARG A 63 -7.58 -17.12 -3.66
C ARG A 63 -7.41 -17.69 -5.06
N THR A 64 -6.34 -18.45 -5.25
CA THR A 64 -6.35 -19.62 -6.16
C THR A 64 -6.06 -20.83 -5.32
#